data_AF-A0A316L493-F1
#
_entry.id   AF-A0A316L493-F1
#
_cell.length_a   1.000
_cell.length_b   1.000
_cell.length_c   1.000
_cell.angle_alpha   90.00
_cell.angle_beta   90.00
_cell.angle_gamma   90.00
#
_symmetry.space_group_name_H-M   'P 1'
#
loop_
_entity.id
_entity.type
_entity.pdbx_description
1 polymer ?
#
loop_
_entity_poly.entity_id
_entity_poly.type
_entity_poly.pdbx_seq_one_letter_code
_entity_poly.pdbx_strand_id
1 'polypeptide(L)'
;MAKFSEIILNGKKDGKTLEEINKELKEAGATFSLKSMSEAEAKAKALKEQEEGFKKGEEPLMVDGVLAIMASDGKPIKMTSGVVGKGTKASVKTPSMERDISRAGTTIEAGGFRLTYDSNGYCKSKARIK
;
A
#
# COMPACT_ATOMS: atom_id res chain seq x y z
N MET A 1 11.08 -10.84 -25.87
CA MET A 1 9.66 -10.89 -26.31
C MET A 1 8.95 -9.78 -25.56
N ALA A 2 8.38 -8.79 -26.25
CA ALA A 2 7.61 -7.75 -25.59
C ALA A 2 6.36 -8.37 -24.98
N LYS A 3 6.03 -8.00 -23.75
CA LYS A 3 4.83 -8.47 -23.07
C LYS A 3 3.62 -7.80 -23.69
N PHE A 4 2.56 -8.56 -23.97
CA PHE A 4 1.34 -8.01 -24.57
C PHE A 4 0.72 -6.92 -23.68
N SER A 5 0.87 -7.03 -22.36
CA SER A 5 0.45 -6.00 -21.40
C SER A 5 1.15 -4.66 -21.65
N GLU A 6 2.45 -4.67 -21.93
CA GLU A 6 3.28 -3.48 -22.15
C GLU A 6 2.95 -2.80 -23.48
N ILE A 7 2.73 -3.59 -24.54
CA ILE A 7 2.33 -3.07 -25.87
C ILE A 7 1.05 -2.25 -25.75
N ILE A 8 0.05 -2.78 -25.03
CA ILE A 8 -1.23 -2.10 -24.85
C ILE A 8 -1.10 -0.86 -23.95
N LEU A 9 -0.35 -0.97 -22.84
CA LEU A 9 -0.18 0.14 -21.90
C LEU A 9 0.62 1.29 -22.52
N ASN A 10 1.68 1.01 -23.27
CA ASN A 10 2.48 2.03 -23.94
C ASN A 10 1.71 2.62 -25.13
N GLY A 11 1.07 1.78 -25.96
CA GLY A 11 0.24 2.29 -27.06
C GLY A 11 -0.86 3.23 -26.59
N LYS A 12 -1.54 2.92 -25.47
CA LYS A 12 -2.51 3.86 -24.86
C LYS A 12 -1.85 5.17 -24.39
N LYS A 13 -0.71 5.11 -23.71
CA LYS A 13 0.01 6.30 -23.22
C LYS A 13 0.50 7.19 -24.35
N ASP A 14 0.95 6.58 -25.44
CA ASP A 14 1.46 7.25 -26.63
C ASP A 14 0.33 7.78 -27.53
N GLY A 15 -0.94 7.53 -27.17
CA GLY A 15 -2.09 7.96 -27.96
C GLY A 15 -2.30 7.18 -29.26
N LYS A 16 -1.70 5.98 -29.38
CA LYS A 16 -1.87 5.11 -30.54
C LYS A 16 -3.32 4.66 -30.70
N THR A 17 -3.71 4.45 -31.94
CA THR A 17 -5.00 3.90 -32.31
C THR A 17 -5.07 2.39 -32.00
N LEU A 18 -6.29 1.86 -31.88
CA LEU A 18 -6.52 0.41 -31.70
C LEU A 18 -5.89 -0.44 -32.80
N GLU A 19 -5.86 0.07 -34.03
CA GLU A 19 -5.28 -0.64 -35.18
C GLU A 19 -3.77 -0.80 -35.04
N GLU A 20 -3.08 0.26 -34.62
CA GLU A 20 -1.64 0.22 -34.36
C GLU A 20 -1.31 -0.73 -33.21
N ILE A 21 -2.09 -0.69 -32.11
CA ILE A 21 -1.92 -1.59 -30.98
C ILE A 21 -2.16 -3.05 -31.42
N ASN A 22 -3.21 -3.33 -32.19
CA ASN A 22 -3.50 -4.68 -32.69
C ASN A 22 -2.42 -5.18 -33.66
N LYS A 23 -1.83 -4.29 -34.46
CA LYS A 23 -0.70 -4.63 -35.34
C LYS A 23 0.53 -5.04 -34.53
N GLU A 24 0.92 -4.25 -33.55
CA GLU A 24 2.05 -4.54 -32.66
C GLU A 24 1.81 -5.83 -31.85
N LEU A 25 0.58 -6.06 -31.38
CA LEU A 25 0.20 -7.31 -30.70
C LEU A 25 0.36 -8.53 -31.63
N LYS A 26 -0.10 -8.43 -32.88
CA LYS A 26 0.03 -9.51 -33.87
C LYS A 26 1.49 -9.78 -34.23
N GLU A 27 2.30 -8.73 -34.40
CA GLU A 27 3.74 -8.84 -34.60
C GLU A 27 4.46 -9.49 -33.41
N ALA A 28 3.98 -9.22 -32.19
CA ALA A 28 4.43 -9.89 -30.96
C ALA A 28 3.89 -11.34 -30.81
N GLY A 29 3.06 -11.82 -31.74
CA GLY A 29 2.54 -13.20 -31.76
C GLY A 29 1.20 -13.39 -31.05
N ALA A 30 0.44 -12.32 -30.78
CA ALA A 30 -0.89 -12.44 -30.19
C ALA A 30 -1.88 -13.12 -31.16
N THR A 31 -2.67 -14.05 -30.64
CA THR A 31 -3.76 -14.72 -31.36
C THR A 31 -5.13 -14.04 -31.16
N PHE A 32 -5.15 -12.88 -30.50
CA PHE A 32 -6.37 -12.12 -30.18
C PHE A 32 -6.26 -10.68 -30.70
N SER A 33 -7.41 -10.04 -30.88
CA SER A 33 -7.55 -8.64 -31.30
C SER A 33 -8.48 -7.89 -30.35
N LEU A 34 -8.16 -6.63 -30.06
CA LEU A 34 -8.93 -5.74 -29.22
C LEU A 34 -10.00 -5.01 -30.04
N LYS A 35 -11.23 -4.89 -29.52
CA LYS A 35 -12.35 -4.22 -30.21
C LYS A 35 -12.62 -2.81 -29.69
N SER A 36 -12.11 -2.46 -28.51
CA SER A 36 -12.25 -1.13 -27.92
C SER A 36 -11.07 -0.80 -26.99
N MET A 37 -10.82 0.48 -26.71
CA MET A 37 -9.77 0.89 -25.77
C MET A 37 -10.10 0.46 -24.33
N SER A 38 -11.37 0.41 -23.96
CA SER A 38 -11.80 -0.13 -22.66
C SER A 38 -11.46 -1.62 -22.52
N GLU A 39 -11.63 -2.40 -23.60
CA GLU A 39 -11.24 -3.81 -23.62
C GLU A 39 -9.72 -3.96 -23.57
N ALA A 40 -8.99 -3.09 -24.28
CA ALA A 40 -7.53 -3.02 -24.25
C ALA A 40 -7.01 -2.89 -22.81
N GLU A 41 -7.58 -1.97 -22.03
CA GLU A 41 -7.20 -1.77 -20.62
C GLU A 41 -7.47 -2.98 -19.75
N ALA A 42 -8.66 -3.57 -19.86
CA ALA A 42 -9.01 -4.77 -19.11
C ALA A 42 -8.08 -5.93 -19.46
N LYS A 43 -7.77 -6.11 -20.75
CA LYS A 43 -6.87 -7.14 -21.23
C LYS A 43 -5.44 -6.92 -20.77
N ALA A 44 -4.95 -5.68 -20.83
CA ALA A 44 -3.62 -5.33 -20.37
C ALA A 44 -3.45 -5.59 -18.87
N LYS A 45 -4.47 -5.25 -18.07
CA LYS A 45 -4.49 -5.53 -16.62
C LYS A 45 -4.47 -7.03 -16.35
N ALA A 46 -5.32 -7.81 -17.04
CA ALA A 46 -5.36 -9.27 -16.87
C ALA A 46 -4.04 -9.95 -17.30
N LEU A 47 -3.44 -9.52 -18.42
CA LEU A 47 -2.14 -10.01 -18.88
C LEU A 47 -1.03 -9.65 -17.88
N LYS A 48 -1.05 -8.43 -17.34
CA LYS A 48 -0.10 -8.01 -16.32
C LYS A 48 -0.25 -8.81 -15.03
N GLU A 49 -1.46 -9.09 -14.58
CA GLU A 49 -1.73 -9.95 -13.41
C GLU A 49 -1.28 -11.40 -13.66
N GLN A 50 -1.45 -11.91 -14.88
CA GLN A 50 -0.94 -13.24 -15.26
C GLN A 50 0.60 -13.29 -15.29
N GLU A 51 1.25 -12.23 -15.80
CA GLU A 51 2.70 -12.10 -15.90
C GLU A 51 3.38 -11.85 -14.54
N GLU A 52 2.77 -11.03 -13.69
CA GLU A 52 3.26 -10.71 -12.35
C GLU A 52 2.92 -11.81 -11.33
N GLY A 53 2.08 -12.78 -11.73
CA GLY A 53 1.49 -13.76 -10.82
C GLY A 53 0.52 -13.12 -9.82
N PHE A 54 -0.15 -13.95 -9.03
CA PHE A 54 -0.96 -13.44 -7.93
C PHE A 54 -0.05 -12.76 -6.89
N LYS A 55 0.04 -11.43 -6.97
CA LYS A 55 0.62 -10.61 -5.91
C LYS A 55 -0.35 -10.63 -4.74
N LYS A 56 -0.14 -11.58 -3.83
CA LYS A 56 -0.81 -11.60 -2.52
C LYS A 56 -0.59 -10.21 -1.90
N GLY A 57 -1.67 -9.52 -1.55
CA GLY A 57 -1.57 -8.24 -0.86
C GLY A 57 -0.62 -8.38 0.32
N GLU A 58 0.26 -7.40 0.51
CA GLU A 58 1.24 -7.43 1.59
C GLU A 58 0.48 -7.61 2.90
N GLU A 59 0.78 -8.72 3.61
CA GLU A 59 0.07 -9.01 4.84
C GLU A 59 0.40 -7.89 5.83
N PRO A 60 -0.64 -7.24 6.41
CA PRO A 60 -0.40 -6.17 7.36
C PRO A 60 0.41 -6.73 8.53
N LEU A 61 1.41 -5.98 8.97
CA LEU A 61 2.21 -6.35 10.13
C LEU A 61 1.27 -6.50 11.33
N MET A 62 1.27 -7.67 11.96
CA MET A 62 0.48 -7.97 13.15
C MET A 62 1.41 -8.23 14.33
N VAL A 63 1.16 -7.59 15.47
CA VAL A 63 1.82 -7.87 16.75
C VAL A 63 0.75 -8.26 17.75
N ASP A 64 0.82 -9.48 18.28
CA ASP A 64 -0.17 -10.06 19.19
C ASP A 64 -1.61 -10.02 18.63
N GLY A 65 -1.77 -10.26 17.34
CA GLY A 65 -3.08 -10.18 16.65
C GLY A 65 -3.63 -8.77 16.47
N VAL A 66 -2.85 -7.73 16.81
CA VAL A 66 -3.20 -6.33 16.60
C VAL A 66 -2.40 -5.77 15.44
N LEU A 67 -3.07 -5.05 14.54
CA LEU A 67 -2.43 -4.29 13.47
C LEU A 67 -1.30 -3.45 14.05
N ALA A 68 -0.12 -3.55 13.47
CA ALA A 68 1.04 -2.77 13.81
C ALA A 68 1.61 -2.12 12.56
N ILE A 69 2.41 -1.08 12.77
CA ILE A 69 3.20 -0.45 11.72
C ILE A 69 4.63 -0.35 12.20
N MET A 70 5.57 -0.28 11.27
CA MET A 70 6.96 -0.04 11.60
C MET A 70 7.15 1.43 11.99
N ALA A 71 7.74 1.70 13.15
CA ALA A 71 8.11 3.04 13.55
C ALA A 71 9.52 3.40 13.03
N SER A 72 9.88 4.69 13.11
CA SER A 72 11.17 5.22 12.65
C SER A 72 12.40 4.60 13.34
N ASP A 73 12.21 3.97 14.50
CA ASP A 73 13.25 3.25 15.24
C ASP A 73 13.41 1.78 14.82
N GLY A 74 12.70 1.34 13.77
CA GLY A 74 12.74 -0.02 13.25
C GLY A 74 12.03 -1.05 14.15
N LYS A 75 11.25 -0.60 15.14
CA LYS A 75 10.44 -1.47 15.98
C LYS A 75 8.95 -1.30 15.62
N PRO A 76 8.15 -2.38 15.66
CA PRO A 76 6.72 -2.26 15.44
C PRO A 76 6.04 -1.45 16.55
N ILE A 77 4.95 -0.80 16.21
CA ILE A 77 4.03 -0.17 17.17
C ILE A 77 2.60 -0.55 16.85
N LYS A 78 1.87 -0.99 17.87
CA LYS A 78 0.47 -1.40 17.75
C LYS A 78 -0.39 -0.20 17.40
N MET A 79 -1.31 -0.39 16.46
CA MET A 79 -2.31 0.58 16.05
C MET A 79 -3.61 0.27 16.78
N THR A 80 -3.94 1.08 17.78
CA THR A 80 -5.11 0.89 18.63
C THR A 80 -6.17 1.95 18.33
N SER A 81 -7.45 1.58 18.45
CA SER A 81 -8.54 2.55 18.46
C SER A 81 -8.58 3.21 19.84
N GLY A 82 -8.36 4.52 19.90
CA GLY A 82 -8.60 5.28 21.12
C GLY A 82 -10.08 5.31 21.49
N VAL A 83 -10.39 5.60 22.75
CA VAL A 83 -11.76 5.84 23.22
C VAL A 83 -12.03 7.34 23.04
N VAL A 84 -13.06 7.70 22.27
CA VAL A 84 -13.42 9.10 21.94
C VAL A 84 -14.51 9.64 22.89
N GLY A 85 -15.15 8.76 23.67
CA GLY A 85 -16.22 9.07 24.61
C GLY A 85 -16.68 7.80 25.33
N LYS A 86 -17.69 7.88 26.21
CA LYS A 86 -18.19 6.80 27.09
C LYS A 86 -18.52 5.50 26.33
N GLY A 87 -17.50 4.66 26.09
CA GLY A 87 -17.60 3.40 25.35
C GLY A 87 -17.44 3.48 23.82
N THR A 88 -17.27 4.67 23.22
CA THR A 88 -17.15 4.81 21.76
C THR A 88 -15.69 4.74 21.31
N LYS A 89 -15.37 3.75 20.48
CA LYS A 89 -14.04 3.61 19.87
C LYS A 89 -13.91 4.52 18.66
N ALA A 90 -12.72 5.09 18.47
CA ALA A 90 -12.38 5.84 17.27
C ALA A 90 -12.44 4.92 16.05
N SER A 91 -13.04 5.42 14.97
CA SER A 91 -13.05 4.77 13.66
C SER A 91 -11.65 4.64 13.06
N VAL A 92 -10.73 5.55 13.42
CA VAL A 92 -9.34 5.54 12.97
C VAL A 92 -8.44 4.96 14.06
N LYS A 93 -7.72 3.89 13.72
CA LYS A 93 -6.65 3.35 14.57
C LYS A 93 -5.44 4.28 14.51
N THR A 94 -4.85 4.56 15.66
CA THR A 94 -3.66 5.40 15.80
C THR A 94 -2.58 4.66 16.59
N PRO A 95 -1.30 5.08 16.51
CA PRO A 95 -0.26 4.43 17.29
C PRO A 95 -0.59 4.40 18.78
N SER A 96 -0.33 3.25 19.41
CA SER A 96 -0.54 3.02 20.83
C SER A 96 0.32 3.97 21.66
N MET A 97 -0.24 4.46 22.77
CA MET A 97 0.49 5.26 23.76
C MET A 97 0.89 4.42 24.98
N GLU A 98 0.84 3.09 24.87
CA GLU A 98 1.31 2.18 25.91
C GLU A 98 2.79 2.44 26.25
N ARG A 99 3.15 2.10 27.50
CA ARG A 99 4.51 2.23 28.00
C ARG A 99 5.44 1.28 27.24
N ASP A 100 6.56 1.80 26.77
CA ASP A 100 7.63 1.04 26.12
C ASP A 100 8.99 1.48 26.69
N ILE A 101 9.56 0.62 27.54
CA ILE A 101 10.85 0.87 28.19
C ILE A 101 11.98 0.99 27.17
N SER A 102 11.87 0.28 26.04
CA SER A 102 12.88 0.28 24.99
C SER A 102 12.92 1.60 24.19
N ARG A 103 11.93 2.47 24.41
CA ARG A 103 11.80 3.81 23.81
C ARG A 103 11.95 4.92 24.85
N ALA A 104 12.37 4.60 26.08
CA ALA A 104 12.54 5.58 27.15
C ALA A 104 13.47 6.73 26.73
N GLY A 105 13.01 7.97 26.90
CA GLY A 105 13.75 9.20 26.56
C GLY A 105 13.88 9.46 25.06
N THR A 106 13.10 8.78 24.21
CA THR A 106 13.19 8.92 22.75
C THR A 106 11.94 9.53 22.13
N THR A 107 12.07 9.97 20.88
CA THR A 107 10.97 10.39 20.02
C THR A 107 10.98 9.53 18.77
N ILE A 108 9.84 8.97 18.41
CA ILE A 108 9.67 8.15 17.20
C ILE A 108 8.56 8.70 16.33
N GLU A 109 8.57 8.30 15.06
CA GLU A 109 7.51 8.60 14.11
C GLU A 109 6.87 7.32 13.60
N ALA A 110 5.55 7.26 13.62
CA ALA A 110 4.79 6.10 13.17
C ALA A 110 3.41 6.53 12.66
N GLY A 111 3.02 6.10 11.46
CA GLY A 111 1.65 6.24 10.96
C GLY A 111 1.19 7.69 10.81
N GLY A 112 2.11 8.60 10.50
CA GLY A 112 1.84 10.04 10.42
C GLY A 112 1.74 10.74 11.79
N PHE A 113 2.20 10.10 12.86
CA PHE A 113 2.29 10.69 14.19
C PHE A 113 3.72 10.70 14.72
N ARG A 114 4.05 11.74 15.48
CA ARG A 114 5.24 11.83 16.31
C ARG A 114 4.86 11.48 17.75
N LEU A 115 5.53 10.47 18.31
CA LEU A 115 5.36 10.03 19.69
C LEU A 115 6.61 10.37 20.49
N THR A 116 6.42 10.98 21.66
CA THR A 116 7.52 11.34 22.56
C THR A 116 7.39 10.57 23.86
N TYR A 117 8.46 9.90 24.26
CA TYR A 117 8.52 9.07 25.45
C TYR A 117 9.35 9.74 26.54
N ASP A 118 8.97 9.53 27.79
CA ASP A 118 9.76 9.97 28.94
C ASP A 118 10.84 8.96 29.35
N SER A 119 11.65 9.31 30.34
CA SER A 119 12.73 8.47 30.86
C SER A 119 12.27 7.14 31.44
N ASN A 120 10.98 6.97 31.74
CA ASN A 120 10.40 5.73 32.25
C ASN A 120 9.74 4.90 31.14
N GLY A 121 9.75 5.38 29.90
CA GLY A 121 9.15 4.74 28.73
C GLY A 121 7.66 5.04 28.56
N TYR A 122 7.07 6.00 29.27
CA TYR A 122 5.68 6.39 29.04
C TYR A 122 5.58 7.37 27.87
N CYS A 123 4.65 7.12 26.94
CA CYS A 123 4.37 8.05 25.85
C CYS A 123 3.66 9.31 26.40
N LYS A 124 4.40 10.42 26.49
CA LYS A 124 3.90 11.71 27.00
C LYS A 124 3.04 12.47 25.98
N SER A 125 3.33 12.33 24.69
CA SER A 125 2.60 13.05 23.65
C SER A 125 2.51 12.26 22.37
N LYS A 126 1.37 12.39 21.69
CA LYS A 126 1.14 11.90 20.32
C LYS A 126 0.60 13.05 19.49
N ALA A 127 1.40 13.56 18.56
CA ALA A 127 1.04 14.67 17.69
C ALA A 127 1.00 14.22 16.23
N ARG A 128 0.02 14.69 15.45
CA ARG A 128 -0.05 14.39 14.01
C ARG A 128 1.00 15.23 13.29
N ILE A 129 1.78 14.59 12.42
CA ILE A 129 2.73 15.26 11.54
C ILE A 129 1.89 15.85 10.40
N LYS A 130 2.00 17.17 10.17
CA LYS A 130 1.33 17.89 9.08
C LYS A 130 2.14 17.79 7.80
#